data_AF-A0A9E3DSE2-F1
#
_entry.id   AF-A0A9E3DSE2-F1
#
_cell.length_a   1.000
_cell.length_b   1.000
_cell.length_c   1.000
_cell.angle_alpha   90.00
_cell.angle_beta   90.00
_cell.angle_gamma   90.00
#
_symmetry.space_group_name_H-M   'P 1'
#
loop_
_entity.id
_entity.type
_entity.pdbx_description
1 polymer ?
#
loop_
_entity_poly.entity_id
_entity_poly.type
_entity_poly.pdbx_seq_one_letter_code
_entity_poly.pdbx_strand_id
1 'polypeptide(L)'
;MTTPTVTELVRNGNHVGERRELGRYTIPEGERLIIGQRINGVVRLVDVPAGGRGRHYLIERQLEQDGHSALNAIVADYLQQAEQHRVVPMLIPIQRWLDHADTSDGRDE
;
A
#
# COMPACT_ATOMS: atom_id res chain seq x y z
N MET A 1 -45.28 27.25 8.47
CA MET A 1 -44.99 26.92 7.06
C MET A 1 -43.88 25.89 7.04
N THR A 2 -44.11 24.79 6.34
CA THR A 2 -43.42 23.50 6.49
C THR A 2 -42.13 23.44 5.68
N THR A 3 -41.06 22.93 6.29
CA THR A 3 -39.80 22.54 5.65
C THR A 3 -40.03 21.42 4.63
N PRO A 4 -39.34 21.41 3.49
CA PRO A 4 -38.92 20.17 2.88
C PRO A 4 -37.46 19.87 3.27
N THR A 5 -37.34 18.87 4.14
CA THR A 5 -36.20 17.99 4.35
C THR A 5 -35.48 17.69 3.03
N VAL A 6 -34.16 17.94 2.98
CA VAL A 6 -33.32 17.47 1.87
C VAL A 6 -33.29 15.95 1.90
N THR A 7 -33.82 15.38 0.83
CA THR A 7 -34.04 13.97 0.57
C THR A 7 -32.73 13.17 0.55
N GLU A 8 -32.69 12.15 1.39
CA GLU A 8 -31.87 10.95 1.28
C GLU A 8 -31.95 10.39 -0.15
N LEU A 9 -30.94 10.67 -0.99
CA LEU A 9 -30.76 9.99 -2.27
C LEU A 9 -29.85 8.78 -2.06
N VAL A 10 -30.52 7.64 -1.88
CA VAL A 10 -30.09 6.28 -2.24
C VAL A 10 -29.06 5.60 -1.32
N ARG A 11 -29.57 4.61 -0.60
CA ARG A 11 -28.86 3.55 0.13
C ARG A 11 -28.11 2.63 -0.85
N ASN A 12 -26.96 2.09 -0.43
CA ASN A 12 -26.21 0.98 -1.05
C ASN A 12 -25.49 1.24 -2.40
N GLY A 13 -24.32 1.89 -2.36
CA GLY A 13 -23.35 1.87 -3.46
C GLY A 13 -21.93 1.83 -2.91
N ASN A 14 -21.05 1.01 -3.49
CA ASN A 14 -19.64 0.95 -3.07
C ASN A 14 -19.01 2.36 -3.21
N HIS A 15 -18.85 3.10 -2.12
CA HIS A 15 -18.30 4.45 -2.16
C HIS A 15 -16.78 4.35 -2.27
N VAL A 16 -16.30 4.48 -3.51
CA VAL A 16 -14.89 4.49 -3.85
C VAL A 16 -14.44 5.95 -4.00
N GLY A 17 -13.60 6.41 -3.08
CA GLY A 17 -12.99 7.73 -3.12
C GLY A 17 -11.83 7.80 -4.11
N GLU A 18 -11.29 9.01 -4.27
CA GLU A 18 -10.12 9.27 -5.11
C GLU A 18 -8.89 8.48 -4.66
N ARG A 19 -8.04 8.13 -5.63
CA ARG A 19 -6.68 7.65 -5.34
C ARG A 19 -5.81 8.84 -4.97
N ARG A 20 -5.09 8.72 -3.87
CA ARG A 20 -4.14 9.74 -3.40
C ARG A 20 -2.75 9.15 -3.29
N GLU A 21 -1.76 9.85 -3.83
CA GLU A 21 -0.36 9.57 -3.53
C GLU A 21 -0.09 9.96 -2.07
N LEU A 22 0.42 9.00 -1.31
CA LEU A 22 0.75 9.18 0.11
C LEU A 22 2.25 9.07 0.36
N GLY A 23 2.99 8.50 -0.58
CA GLY A 23 4.44 8.36 -0.51
C GLY A 23 5.00 7.94 -1.85
N ARG A 24 6.31 8.15 -2.01
CA ARG A 24 7.06 7.84 -3.21
C ARG A 24 8.47 7.44 -2.80
N TYR A 25 9.00 6.41 -3.46
CA TYR A 25 10.36 5.94 -3.21
C TYR A 25 10.96 5.30 -4.46
N THR A 26 12.27 5.08 -4.44
CA THR A 26 13.02 4.50 -5.57
C THR A 26 13.76 3.25 -5.14
N ILE A 27 13.67 2.22 -5.95
CA ILE A 27 14.49 1.00 -5.88
C ILE A 27 15.32 0.86 -7.17
N PRO A 28 16.31 -0.05 -7.26
CA PRO A 28 17.09 -0.24 -8.47
C PRO A 28 16.24 -0.47 -9.74
N GLU A 29 15.07 -1.10 -9.60
CA GLU A 29 14.14 -1.40 -10.70
C GLU A 29 13.27 -0.19 -11.11
N GLY A 30 13.29 0.92 -10.36
CA GLY A 30 12.61 2.16 -10.70
C GLY A 30 11.84 2.81 -9.55
N GLU A 31 11.08 3.85 -9.90
CA GLU A 31 10.25 4.62 -8.95
C GLU A 31 8.91 3.94 -8.68
N ARG A 32 8.47 4.03 -7.42
CA ARG A 32 7.24 3.42 -6.91
C ARG A 32 6.46 4.42 -6.05
N LEU A 33 5.14 4.28 -6.06
CA LEU A 33 4.19 5.13 -5.35
C LEU A 33 3.39 4.30 -4.35
N ILE A 34 3.17 4.88 -3.17
CA ILE A 34 2.19 4.39 -2.21
C ILE A 34 0.89 5.15 -2.47
N ILE A 35 -0.14 4.43 -2.88
CA ILE A 35 -1.46 4.97 -3.19
C ILE A 35 -2.45 4.55 -2.12
N GLY A 36 -3.10 5.54 -1.51
CA GLY A 36 -4.24 5.35 -0.64
C GLY A 36 -5.57 5.54 -1.38
N GLN A 37 -6.54 4.68 -1.09
CA GLN A 37 -7.90 4.82 -1.60
C GLN A 37 -8.93 4.42 -0.54
N ARG A 38 -9.90 5.30 -0.27
CA ARG A 38 -11.01 4.98 0.63
C ARG A 38 -12.08 4.22 -0.14
N ILE A 39 -12.43 3.02 0.31
CA ILE A 39 -13.47 2.18 -0.29
C ILE A 39 -14.40 1.73 0.83
N ASN A 40 -15.67 2.12 0.75
CA ASN A 40 -16.70 1.85 1.76
C ASN A 40 -16.29 2.30 3.16
N GLY A 41 -15.72 3.50 3.26
CA GLY A 41 -15.26 4.08 4.53
C GLY A 41 -13.88 3.59 4.97
N VAL A 42 -13.34 2.52 4.38
CA VAL A 42 -12.07 1.90 4.77
C VAL A 42 -10.93 2.31 3.85
N VAL A 43 -9.80 2.73 4.40
CA VAL A 43 -8.61 3.07 3.59
C VAL A 43 -7.83 1.80 3.25
N ARG A 44 -7.50 1.64 1.96
CA ARG A 44 -6.60 0.62 1.43
C ARG A 44 -5.33 1.27 0.90
N LEU A 45 -4.19 0.65 1.16
CA LEU A 45 -2.88 1.09 0.71
C LEU A 45 -2.30 0.09 -0.29
N VAL A 46 -1.89 0.59 -1.45
CA VAL A 46 -1.23 -0.21 -2.47
C VAL A 46 0.06 0.46 -2.92
N ASP A 47 1.09 -0.36 -3.08
CA ASP A 47 2.33 -0.02 -3.75
C ASP A 47 2.19 -0.28 -5.26
N VAL A 48 2.53 0.72 -6.07
CA VAL A 48 2.43 0.64 -7.54
C VAL A 48 3.69 1.20 -8.21
N PRO A 49 4.09 0.68 -9.38
CA PRO A 49 5.15 1.29 -10.17
C PRO A 49 4.70 2.66 -10.73
N ALA A 50 5.54 3.70 -10.60
CA ALA A 50 5.19 5.04 -11.08
C ALA A 50 4.96 5.09 -12.61
N GLY A 51 5.71 4.28 -13.36
CA GLY A 51 5.55 4.13 -14.81
C GLY A 51 4.37 3.27 -15.27
N GLY A 52 3.52 2.80 -14.34
CA GLY A 52 2.30 2.03 -14.65
C GLY A 52 2.51 0.60 -15.16
N ARG A 53 3.75 0.13 -15.30
CA ARG A 53 4.10 -1.24 -15.70
C ARG A 53 4.77 -1.97 -14.56
N GLY A 54 4.32 -3.20 -14.27
CA GLY A 54 4.92 -4.07 -13.25
C GLY A 54 3.91 -4.55 -12.21
N ARG A 55 4.41 -5.23 -11.17
CA ARG A 55 3.58 -5.77 -10.09
C ARG A 55 3.12 -4.67 -9.13
N HIS A 56 1.89 -4.80 -8.67
CA HIS A 56 1.30 -4.01 -7.60
C HIS A 56 1.32 -4.84 -6.31
N TYR A 57 1.59 -4.22 -5.17
CA TYR A 57 1.61 -4.91 -3.88
C TYR A 57 0.64 -4.27 -2.90
N LEU A 58 -0.13 -5.10 -2.21
CA LEU A 58 -1.08 -4.64 -1.20
C LEU A 58 -0.34 -4.46 0.11
N ILE A 59 -0.40 -3.26 0.68
CA ILE A 59 0.28 -2.90 1.92
C ILE A 59 -0.67 -3.09 3.11
N GLU A 60 -1.85 -2.46 3.05
CA GLU A 60 -2.86 -2.50 4.13
C GLU A 60 -4.27 -2.53 3.53
N ARG A 61 -5.16 -3.33 4.12
CA ARG A 61 -6.54 -3.57 3.66
C ARG A 61 -7.59 -2.83 4.47
N GLN A 62 -7.35 -2.59 5.76
CA GLN A 62 -8.37 -2.12 6.68
C GLN A 62 -7.85 -1.14 7.73
N LEU A 63 -7.68 0.13 7.33
CA LEU A 63 -7.56 1.24 8.27
C LEU A 63 -8.95 1.81 8.59
N GLU A 64 -9.39 1.69 9.85
CA GLU A 64 -10.64 2.25 10.37
C GLU A 64 -10.58 3.79 10.51
N GLN A 65 -11.74 4.44 10.74
CA GLN A 65 -11.91 5.90 10.59
C GLN A 65 -11.07 6.77 11.54
N ASP A 66 -10.59 6.24 12.67
CA ASP A 66 -9.66 6.93 13.59
C ASP A 66 -8.19 6.91 13.07
N GLY A 67 -7.98 6.39 11.86
CA GLY A 67 -6.72 5.95 11.32
C GLY A 67 -5.87 6.95 10.54
N HIS A 68 -5.91 8.26 10.81
CA HIS A 68 -4.96 9.18 10.14
C HIS A 68 -3.53 9.05 10.68
N SER A 69 -3.36 8.97 12.01
CA SER A 69 -2.05 8.72 12.62
C SER A 69 -1.50 7.34 12.28
N ALA A 70 -2.36 6.31 12.35
CA ALA A 70 -2.02 4.95 11.95
C ALA A 70 -1.64 4.86 10.47
N LEU A 71 -2.39 5.55 9.59
CA LEU A 71 -2.04 5.68 8.18
C LEU A 71 -0.65 6.28 7.99
N ASN A 72 -0.38 7.42 8.63
CA ASN A 72 0.91 8.10 8.51
C ASN A 72 2.05 7.22 9.05
N ALA A 73 1.82 6.49 10.13
CA ALA A 73 2.80 5.56 10.71
C ALA A 73 3.13 4.40 9.75
N ILE A 74 2.12 3.78 9.13
CA ILE A 74 2.33 2.71 8.14
C ILE A 74 3.09 3.24 6.94
N VAL A 75 2.71 4.40 6.40
CA VAL A 75 3.39 5.00 5.25
C VAL A 75 4.85 5.32 5.58
N ALA A 76 5.12 5.92 6.75
CA ALA A 76 6.47 6.26 7.18
C ALA A 76 7.35 5.01 7.36
N ASP A 77 6.85 3.99 8.05
CA ASP A 77 7.57 2.73 8.26
C ASP A 77 7.86 2.01 6.93
N TYR A 78 6.87 1.96 6.03
CA TYR A 78 7.05 1.34 4.71
C TYR A 78 8.14 2.05 3.88
N LEU A 79 8.15 3.38 3.89
CA LEU A 79 9.17 4.16 3.18
C LEU A 79 10.56 3.95 3.80
N GLN A 80 10.65 3.90 5.14
CA GLN A 80 11.90 3.62 5.84
C GLN A 80 12.45 2.23 5.47
N GLN A 81 11.60 1.20 5.47
CA GLN A 81 12.01 -0.14 5.05
C GLN A 81 12.46 -0.18 3.59
N ALA A 82 11.76 0.52 2.71
CA ALA A 82 12.12 0.59 1.29
C ALA A 82 13.47 1.27 1.07
N GLU A 83 13.76 2.35 1.80
CA GLU A 83 15.04 3.05 1.75
C GLU A 83 16.17 2.17 2.29
N GLN A 84 15.96 1.53 3.44
CA GLN A 84 16.96 0.70 4.10
C GLN A 84 17.34 -0.53 3.26
N HIS A 85 16.36 -1.19 2.64
CA HIS A 85 16.58 -2.45 1.93
C HIS A 85 16.70 -2.29 0.42
N ARG A 86 16.36 -1.13 -0.13
CA ARG A 86 16.35 -0.85 -1.57
C ARG A 86 15.56 -1.86 -2.40
N VAL A 87 14.54 -2.47 -1.81
CA VAL A 87 13.61 -3.40 -2.46
C VAL A 87 12.18 -3.02 -2.08
N VAL A 88 11.19 -3.60 -2.76
CA VAL A 88 9.79 -3.47 -2.33
C VAL A 88 9.63 -4.15 -0.95
N PRO A 89 9.19 -3.44 0.11
CA PRO A 89 9.13 -4.01 1.46
C PRO A 89 8.30 -5.29 1.59
N MET A 90 7.22 -5.42 0.80
CA MET A 90 6.41 -6.65 0.76
C MET A 90 7.17 -7.89 0.28
N LEU A 91 8.35 -7.74 -0.31
CA LEU A 91 9.21 -8.84 -0.75
C LEU A 91 10.26 -9.21 0.30
N ILE A 92 10.52 -8.38 1.33
CA ILE A 92 11.59 -8.63 2.32
C ILE A 92 11.44 -9.99 3.02
N PRO A 93 10.25 -10.42 3.48
CA PRO A 93 10.11 -11.72 4.12
C PRO A 93 10.45 -12.90 3.20
N ILE A 94 10.22 -12.76 1.89
CA ILE A 94 10.52 -13.79 0.87
C ILE A 94 11.99 -13.72 0.47
N GLN A 95 12.59 -12.53 0.40
CA GLN A 95 14.00 -12.36 0.06
C GLN A 95 14.90 -13.12 1.04
N ARG A 96 14.58 -13.05 2.34
CA ARG A 96 15.28 -13.81 3.37
C ARG A 96 15.27 -15.33 3.11
N TRP A 97 14.18 -15.87 2.54
CA TRP A 97 14.11 -17.28 2.16
C TRP A 97 14.92 -17.62 0.91
N LEU A 98 14.96 -16.71 -0.07
CA LEU A 98 15.75 -16.88 -1.29
C LEU A 98 17.26 -16.82 -1.01
N ASP A 99 17.71 -15.90 -0.15
CA ASP A 99 19.13 -15.76 0.22
C ASP A 99 19.66 -17.05 0.90
N HIS A 100 18.81 -17.75 1.66
CA HIS A 100 19.17 -19.02 2.28
C HIS A 100 19.18 -20.21 1.30
N ALA A 101 18.40 -20.16 0.22
CA ALA A 101 18.38 -21.22 -0.79
C ALA A 101 19.67 -21.25 -1.63
N ASP A 102 20.22 -20.08 -1.96
CA ASP A 102 21.47 -19.95 -2.74
C ASP A 102 22.73 -20.42 -1.98
N THR A 103 22.66 -20.56 -0.65
CA THR A 103 23.79 -21.01 0.18
C THR A 103 23.87 -22.55 0.28
N SER A 104 22.89 -23.29 -0.25
CA SER A 104 22.81 -24.75 -0.12
C SER A 104 23.49 -25.56 -1.23
N ASP A 105 24.02 -24.92 -2.27
CA ASP A 105 24.61 -25.59 -3.45
C ASP A 105 26.16 -25.61 -3.44
N GLY A 106 26.76 -25.92 -2.29
CA GLY A 106 28.20 -25.75 -2.11
C GLY A 106 28.91 -26.72 -1.17
N ARG A 107 28.39 -27.92 -0.93
CA ARG A 107 29.15 -29.01 -0.31
C ARG A 107 28.71 -30.35 -0.85
N ASP A 108 29.49 -30.87 -1.79
CA ASP A 108 29.85 -32.28 -1.96
C ASP A 108 31.06 -32.34 -2.90
N GLU A 109 32.27 -32.37 -2.32
CA GLU A 109 33.48 -33.00 -2.88
C GLU A 109 34.49 -33.29 -1.75
#